data_AF-K2FJP4-F1
#
_entry.id   AF-K2FJP4-F1
#
_cell.length_a   1.000
_cell.length_b   1.000
_cell.length_c   1.000
_cell.angle_alpha   90.00
_cell.angle_beta   90.00
_cell.angle_gamma   90.00
#
_symmetry.space_group_name_H-M   'P 1'
#
loop_
_entity.id
_entity.type
_entity.pdbx_description
1 polymer ?
#
loop_
_entity_poly.entity_id
_entity_poly.type
_entity_poly.pdbx_seq_one_letter_code
_entity_poly.pdbx_strand_id
1 'polypeptide(L)'
;MLAAILIGFFYGRKKRAWCRHLCPIGRLLGLYSRLGAIEFSPQVRRPGRDAYSLKGACPTMIDLVGKNESRHCIECFRCVNPSAKGSIRMEFRRPGVEIENIRDNRANPAEAWFLFLDTGVALGAFLWLVLPEYQTMRQTLGTWVLDRGWNWLLETGPSWLVSVHPQRSEVFLWLDFFTISGFMVAWMIALTALLAATTSA
;
A
#
# COMPACT_ATOMS: atom_id res chain seq x y z
N MET A 1 -1.43 5.46 20.62
CA MET A 1 -0.30 6.40 20.49
C MET A 1 0.87 6.08 21.41
N LEU A 2 0.68 5.84 22.71
CA LEU A 2 1.76 5.50 23.65
C LEU A 2 2.58 4.25 23.26
N ALA A 3 1.93 3.18 22.78
CA ALA A 3 2.63 1.99 22.30
C ALA A 3 3.57 2.31 21.11
N ALA A 4 3.17 3.18 20.19
CA ALA A 4 4.01 3.60 19.07
C ALA A 4 5.21 4.46 19.54
N ILE A 5 5.01 5.29 20.57
CA ILE A 5 6.09 6.11 21.17
C ILE A 5 7.09 5.21 21.89
N LEU A 6 6.61 4.25 22.69
CA LEU A 6 7.46 3.30 23.42
C LEU A 6 8.25 2.40 22.46
N ILE A 7 7.59 1.84 21.44
CA ILE A 7 8.28 1.00 20.46
C ILE A 7 9.26 1.84 19.63
N GLY A 8 8.90 3.07 19.26
CA GLY A 8 9.80 4.02 18.61
C GLY A 8 11.02 4.38 19.46
N PHE A 9 10.86 4.55 20.77
CA PHE A 9 11.95 4.85 21.70
C PHE A 9 12.90 3.65 21.90
N PHE A 10 12.36 2.44 22.10
CA PHE A 10 13.16 1.24 22.32
C PHE A 10 13.85 0.72 21.06
N TYR A 11 13.17 0.76 19.91
CA TYR A 11 13.67 0.19 18.64
C TYR A 11 14.20 1.23 17.63
N GLY A 12 14.06 2.53 17.91
CA GLY A 12 14.43 3.60 16.97
C GLY A 12 15.87 4.11 17.07
N ARG A 13 16.72 3.55 17.95
CA ARG A 13 18.10 4.01 18.09
C ARG A 13 18.89 3.75 16.79
N LYS A 14 19.08 4.82 16.01
CA LYS A 14 19.85 4.92 14.73
C LYS A 14 19.36 4.04 13.56
N LYS A 15 18.43 3.12 13.78
CA LYS A 15 17.83 2.23 12.76
C LYS A 15 16.31 2.38 12.72
N ARG A 16 15.72 2.37 11.53
CA ARG A 16 14.27 2.50 11.31
C ARG A 16 13.60 1.11 11.27
N ALA A 17 13.75 0.35 12.35
CA ALA A 17 13.18 -1.00 12.44
C ALA A 17 11.64 -1.00 12.36
N TRP A 18 10.99 0.00 12.96
CA TRP A 18 9.53 0.18 12.89
C TRP A 18 9.04 0.30 11.45
N CYS A 19 9.68 1.16 10.64
CA CYS A 19 9.31 1.35 9.24
C CYS A 19 9.41 0.07 8.41
N ARG A 20 10.37 -0.81 8.73
CA ARG A 20 10.58 -2.08 8.03
C ARG A 20 9.58 -3.17 8.43
N HIS A 21 9.25 -3.25 9.72
CA HIS A 21 8.55 -4.42 10.26
C HIS A 21 7.11 -4.15 10.71
N LEU A 22 6.80 -2.95 11.22
CA LEU A 22 5.53 -2.66 11.88
C LEU A 22 4.69 -1.58 11.19
N CYS A 23 5.31 -0.70 10.39
CA CYS A 23 4.57 0.38 9.72
C CYS A 23 3.76 -0.15 8.53
N PRO A 24 2.41 -0.05 8.54
CA PRO A 24 1.59 -0.46 7.40
C PRO A 24 1.89 0.39 6.16
N ILE A 25 2.11 1.69 6.34
CA ILE A 25 2.50 2.61 5.27
C ILE A 25 3.87 2.21 4.67
N GLY A 26 4.80 1.69 5.48
CA GLY A 26 6.09 1.23 5.00
C GLY A 26 5.99 0.03 4.05
N ARG A 27 5.04 -0.87 4.29
CA ARG A 27 4.77 -2.01 3.38
C ARG A 27 4.14 -1.54 2.07
N LEU A 28 3.20 -0.60 2.14
CA LEU A 28 2.58 0.03 0.97
C LEU A 28 3.61 0.74 0.10
N LEU A 29 4.38 1.66 0.69
CA LEU A 29 5.42 2.40 -0.04
C LEU A 29 6.51 1.48 -0.60
N GLY A 30 6.84 0.39 0.09
CA GLY A 30 7.76 -0.62 -0.42
C GLY A 30 7.28 -1.27 -1.72
N LEU A 31 5.97 -1.50 -1.83
CA LEU A 31 5.33 -2.04 -3.03
C LEU A 31 5.41 -1.05 -4.19
N TYR A 32 5.08 0.23 -3.94
CA TYR A 32 5.18 1.29 -4.95
C TYR A 32 6.61 1.62 -5.34
N SER A 33 7.61 1.46 -4.45
CA SER A 33 9.03 1.66 -4.80
C SER A 33 9.49 0.68 -5.88
N ARG A 34 8.89 -0.52 -5.99
CA ARG A 34 9.17 -1.46 -7.09
C ARG A 34 8.67 -0.95 -8.46
N LEU A 35 7.65 -0.09 -8.48
CA LEU A 35 7.13 0.54 -9.70
C LEU A 35 7.96 1.76 -10.14
N GLY A 36 8.80 2.31 -9.25
CA GLY A 36 9.57 3.52 -9.50
C GLY A 36 10.56 3.42 -10.67
N ALA A 37 10.79 4.55 -11.34
CA ALA A 37 11.76 4.70 -12.43
C ALA A 37 13.22 4.76 -11.94
N ILE A 38 13.42 4.93 -10.63
CA ILE A 38 14.74 5.08 -10.02
C ILE A 38 15.08 3.77 -9.31
N GLU A 39 16.23 3.19 -9.63
CA GLU A 39 16.77 2.03 -8.96
C GLU A 39 18.07 2.36 -8.21
N PHE A 40 18.17 1.81 -7.01
CA PHE A 40 19.35 1.83 -6.19
C PHE A 40 20.04 0.46 -6.29
N SER A 41 21.01 0.34 -7.20
CA SER A 41 21.72 -0.91 -7.48
C SER A 41 23.13 -0.92 -6.82
N PRO A 42 23.65 -2.08 -6.41
CA PRO A 42 25.02 -2.17 -5.89
C PRO A 42 26.05 -1.78 -6.95
N GLN A 43 27.02 -0.92 -6.59
CA GLN A 43 28.09 -0.52 -7.50
C GLN A 43 28.99 -1.70 -7.88
N VAL A 44 29.25 -2.61 -6.93
CA VAL A 44 29.90 -3.89 -7.21
C VAL A 44 29.27 -5.02 -6.39
N ARG A 45 28.83 -6.10 -7.04
CA ARG A 45 28.40 -7.34 -6.38
C ARG A 45 29.62 -8.21 -6.07
N ARG A 46 30.43 -7.84 -5.06
CA ARG A 46 31.58 -8.66 -4.62
C ARG A 46 31.18 -9.62 -3.49
N PRO A 47 31.65 -10.87 -3.48
CA PRO A 47 31.56 -11.74 -2.32
C PRO A 47 32.59 -11.28 -1.28
N GLY A 48 32.29 -10.17 -0.58
CA GLY A 48 33.17 -9.57 0.42
C GLY A 48 32.62 -8.24 0.91
N ARG A 49 32.55 -8.03 2.22
CA ARG A 49 32.03 -6.80 2.80
C ARG A 49 33.15 -5.76 2.89
N ASP A 50 33.12 -4.77 2.01
CA ASP A 50 34.03 -3.61 2.10
C ASP A 50 33.77 -2.80 3.39
N ALA A 51 34.77 -2.04 3.84
CA ALA A 51 34.65 -1.18 5.03
C ALA A 51 33.44 -0.22 4.98
N TYR A 52 33.01 0.18 3.77
CA TYR A 52 31.80 0.99 3.58
C TYR A 52 30.51 0.19 3.77
N SER A 53 30.46 -1.06 3.32
CA SER A 53 29.31 -1.96 3.50
C SER A 53 29.07 -2.26 5.00
N LEU A 54 30.15 -2.45 5.76
CA LEU A 54 30.11 -2.72 7.20
C LEU A 54 29.65 -1.53 8.07
N LYS A 55 29.72 -0.29 7.56
CA LYS A 55 29.25 0.91 8.29
C LYS A 55 27.74 0.91 8.52
N GLY A 56 26.98 0.08 7.80
CA GLY A 56 25.53 0.02 7.94
C GLY A 56 24.86 1.37 7.63
N ALA A 57 25.25 1.99 6.52
CA ALA A 57 24.76 3.30 6.10
C ALA A 57 23.23 3.33 5.90
N CYS A 58 22.63 2.19 5.53
CA CYS A 58 21.19 2.06 5.35
C CYS A 58 20.43 2.13 6.70
N PRO A 59 19.48 3.06 6.88
CA PRO A 59 18.67 3.15 8.09
C PRO A 59 17.69 1.98 8.23
N THR A 60 17.25 1.36 7.13
CA THR A 60 16.35 0.20 7.10
C THR A 60 17.10 -1.14 7.13
N MET A 61 18.43 -1.12 7.34
CA MET A 61 19.26 -2.32 7.48
C MET A 61 19.22 -3.24 6.25
N ILE A 62 19.22 -2.64 5.05
CA ILE A 62 19.42 -3.38 3.81
C ILE A 62 20.90 -3.73 3.69
N ASP A 63 21.20 -4.96 3.30
CA ASP A 63 22.53 -5.33 2.84
C ASP A 63 22.78 -4.70 1.47
N LEU A 64 23.71 -3.74 1.41
CA LEU A 64 23.95 -2.94 0.21
C LEU A 64 24.54 -3.78 -0.92
N VAL A 65 25.44 -4.73 -0.60
CA VAL A 65 26.18 -5.50 -1.61
C VAL A 65 25.30 -6.59 -2.23
N GLY A 66 24.44 -7.19 -1.42
CA GLY A 66 23.46 -8.20 -1.84
C GLY A 66 22.08 -7.64 -2.18
N LYS A 67 21.92 -6.32 -2.36
CA LYS A 67 20.62 -5.71 -2.64
C LYS A 67 20.09 -6.15 -4.01
N ASN A 68 18.98 -6.88 -3.99
CA ASN A 68 18.22 -7.29 -5.19
C ASN A 68 16.74 -6.85 -5.15
N GLU A 69 16.31 -6.13 -4.11
CA GLU A 69 14.92 -5.66 -3.97
C GLU A 69 14.89 -4.21 -3.49
N SER A 70 13.85 -3.46 -3.89
CA SER A 70 13.66 -2.06 -3.51
C SER A 70 12.61 -1.86 -2.41
N ARG A 71 11.88 -2.92 -2.03
CA ARG A 71 10.78 -2.88 -1.04
C ARG A 71 11.08 -2.25 0.33
N HIS A 72 12.34 -2.30 0.77
CA HIS A 72 12.75 -1.69 2.06
C HIS A 72 13.50 -0.36 1.88
N CYS A 73 13.71 0.06 0.63
CA CYS A 73 14.38 1.30 0.32
C CYS A 73 13.40 2.45 0.53
N ILE A 74 13.80 3.41 1.37
CA ILE A 74 13.07 4.66 1.58
C ILE A 74 13.69 5.82 0.80
N GLU A 75 14.58 5.50 -0.14
CA GLU A 75 15.20 6.46 -1.07
C GLU A 75 15.82 7.67 -0.35
N CYS A 76 16.48 7.41 0.79
CA CYS A 76 17.10 8.46 1.61
C CYS A 76 18.49 8.91 1.15
N PHE A 77 19.00 8.33 0.04
CA PHE A 77 20.31 8.63 -0.57
C PHE A 77 21.57 8.41 0.29
N ARG A 78 21.44 8.10 1.58
CA ARG A 78 22.57 7.95 2.52
C ARG A 78 23.61 6.89 2.13
N CYS A 79 23.21 5.90 1.34
CA CYS A 79 24.10 4.83 0.87
C CYS A 79 24.79 5.13 -0.46
N VAL A 80 24.42 6.23 -1.13
CA VAL A 80 25.00 6.64 -2.42
C VAL A 80 26.34 7.30 -2.19
N ASN A 81 27.41 6.70 -2.70
CA ASN A 81 28.76 7.26 -2.65
C ASN A 81 29.59 6.78 -3.85
N PRO A 82 29.85 7.63 -4.85
CA PRO A 82 30.57 7.23 -6.06
C PRO A 82 31.97 6.65 -5.83
N SER A 83 32.65 7.08 -4.77
CA SER A 83 34.05 6.73 -4.49
C SER A 83 34.21 5.40 -3.75
N ALA A 84 33.14 4.88 -3.13
CA ALA A 84 33.21 3.66 -2.32
C ALA A 84 32.68 2.45 -3.11
N LYS A 85 33.48 1.38 -3.24
CA LYS A 85 33.11 0.17 -4.00
C LYS A 85 31.90 -0.58 -3.43
N GLY A 86 31.76 -0.61 -2.10
CA GLY A 86 30.62 -1.20 -1.40
C GLY A 86 29.40 -0.27 -1.26
N SER A 87 29.33 0.81 -2.04
CA SER A 87 28.19 1.73 -2.07
C SER A 87 27.10 1.28 -3.05
N ILE A 88 26.02 2.05 -3.05
CA ILE A 88 24.94 1.95 -4.03
C ILE A 88 25.12 3.07 -5.06
N ARG A 89 24.83 2.77 -6.32
CA ARG A 89 24.66 3.76 -7.37
C ARG A 89 23.17 3.97 -7.67
N MET A 90 22.84 5.16 -8.13
CA MET A 90 21.51 5.45 -8.67
C MET A 90 21.53 5.18 -10.17
N GLU A 91 20.55 4.42 -10.64
CA GLU A 91 20.34 4.14 -12.05
C GLU A 91 18.89 4.41 -12.43
N PHE A 92 18.68 4.84 -13.67
CA PHE A 92 17.36 4.97 -14.22
C PHE A 92 16.95 3.62 -14.80
N ARG A 93 15.77 3.14 -14.44
CA ARG A 93 15.17 1.91 -14.95
C ARG A 93 13.81 2.21 -15.56
N ARG A 94 13.33 1.33 -16.42
CA ARG A 94 11.96 1.38 -16.89
C ARG A 94 11.01 1.12 -15.69
N PRO A 95 10.01 1.98 -15.45
CA PRO A 95 9.02 1.77 -14.40
C PRO A 95 8.40 0.37 -14.50
N GLY A 96 8.27 -0.33 -13.37
CA GLY A 96 7.62 -1.64 -13.31
C GLY A 96 8.50 -2.86 -13.64
N VAL A 97 9.74 -2.71 -14.09
CA VAL A 97 10.63 -3.87 -14.40
C VAL A 97 10.86 -4.80 -13.21
N GLU A 98 10.88 -4.27 -11.98
CA GLU A 98 11.02 -5.09 -10.77
C GLU A 98 9.77 -5.95 -10.48
N ILE A 99 8.58 -5.49 -10.92
CA ILE A 99 7.31 -6.23 -10.82
C ILE A 99 7.21 -7.28 -11.93
N GLU A 100 7.62 -6.95 -13.15
CA GLU A 100 7.70 -7.91 -14.26
C GLU A 100 8.59 -9.12 -13.86
N ASN A 101 9.75 -8.83 -13.25
CA ASN A 101 10.69 -9.86 -12.78
C ASN A 101 10.56 -10.14 -11.28
N ILE A 102 9.35 -10.13 -10.72
CA ILE A 102 9.15 -10.33 -9.28
C ILE A 102 9.62 -11.71 -8.80
N ARG A 103 9.61 -12.71 -9.70
CA ARG A 103 10.13 -14.07 -9.44
C ARG A 103 11.60 -14.04 -9.01
N ASP A 104 12.41 -13.22 -9.68
CA ASP A 104 13.85 -13.13 -9.47
C ASP A 104 14.19 -12.17 -8.31
N ASN A 105 13.30 -11.23 -8.00
CA ASN A 105 13.47 -10.20 -6.97
C ASN A 105 12.68 -10.51 -5.68
N ARG A 106 12.84 -11.74 -5.19
CA ARG A 106 12.20 -12.30 -3.98
C ARG A 106 10.68 -12.09 -3.98
N ALA A 107 10.00 -12.92 -4.77
CA ALA A 107 8.56 -12.90 -4.89
C ALA A 107 7.85 -13.11 -3.53
N ASN A 108 6.90 -12.24 -3.23
CA ASN A 108 5.94 -12.43 -2.17
C ASN A 108 4.53 -12.39 -2.78
N PRO A 109 3.77 -13.50 -2.76
CA PRO A 109 2.44 -13.52 -3.36
C PRO A 109 1.51 -12.49 -2.70
N ALA A 110 1.68 -12.20 -1.41
CA ALA A 110 0.88 -11.18 -0.72
C ALA A 110 1.08 -9.77 -1.30
N GLU A 111 2.28 -9.44 -1.82
CA GLU A 111 2.56 -8.15 -2.46
C GLU A 111 1.80 -8.04 -3.80
N ALA A 112 1.74 -9.13 -4.57
CA ALA A 112 0.97 -9.17 -5.81
C ALA A 112 -0.55 -9.06 -5.52
N TRP A 113 -1.09 -9.87 -4.60
CA TRP A 113 -2.50 -9.75 -4.21
C TRP A 113 -2.86 -8.34 -3.74
N PHE A 114 -1.98 -7.72 -2.96
CA PHE A 114 -2.20 -6.37 -2.48
C PHE A 114 -2.27 -5.36 -3.64
N LEU A 115 -1.36 -5.40 -4.62
CA LEU A 115 -1.40 -4.51 -5.79
C LEU A 115 -2.72 -4.61 -6.56
N PHE A 116 -3.19 -5.83 -6.81
CA PHE A 116 -4.40 -6.05 -7.62
C PHE A 116 -5.67 -5.62 -6.86
N LEU A 117 -5.78 -5.97 -5.58
CA LEU A 117 -6.97 -5.65 -4.78
C LEU A 117 -7.02 -4.17 -4.41
N ASP A 118 -5.91 -3.59 -3.95
CA ASP A 118 -5.85 -2.21 -3.45
C ASP A 118 -6.17 -1.20 -4.55
N THR A 119 -5.67 -1.42 -5.77
CA THR A 119 -5.97 -0.54 -6.91
C THR A 119 -7.47 -0.47 -7.19
N GLY A 120 -8.19 -1.59 -7.06
CA GLY A 120 -9.63 -1.64 -7.27
C GLY A 120 -10.44 -1.05 -6.12
N VAL A 121 -10.03 -1.27 -4.86
CA VAL A 121 -10.64 -0.62 -3.70
C VAL A 121 -10.45 0.89 -3.77
N ALA A 122 -9.22 1.35 -4.06
CA ALA A 122 -8.91 2.77 -4.19
C ALA A 122 -9.76 3.42 -5.28
N LEU A 123 -9.87 2.79 -6.46
CA LEU A 123 -10.72 3.32 -7.53
C LEU A 123 -12.19 3.36 -7.12
N GLY A 124 -12.74 2.29 -6.53
CA GLY A 124 -14.12 2.26 -6.03
C GLY A 124 -14.40 3.35 -4.98
N ALA A 125 -13.42 3.60 -4.10
CA ALA A 125 -13.46 4.63 -3.07
C ALA A 125 -13.33 6.08 -3.61
N PHE A 126 -12.91 6.30 -4.85
CA PHE A 126 -13.04 7.60 -5.51
C PHE A 126 -14.33 7.67 -6.32
N LEU A 127 -14.69 6.59 -7.01
CA LEU A 127 -15.80 6.56 -7.96
C LEU A 127 -17.19 6.70 -7.31
N TRP A 128 -17.43 6.12 -6.13
CA TRP A 128 -18.71 6.28 -5.41
C TRP A 128 -19.13 7.74 -5.13
N LEU A 129 -18.16 8.67 -5.02
CA LEU A 129 -18.40 10.10 -4.75
C LEU A 129 -18.71 10.87 -6.03
N VAL A 130 -18.26 10.35 -7.18
CA VAL A 130 -18.31 11.05 -8.47
C VAL A 130 -19.41 10.49 -9.37
N LEU A 131 -19.67 9.18 -9.32
CA LEU A 131 -20.57 8.51 -10.24
C LEU A 131 -22.06 8.68 -9.85
N PRO A 132 -22.92 9.21 -10.76
CA PRO A 132 -24.36 9.32 -10.52
C PRO A 132 -25.06 7.97 -10.41
N GLU A 133 -24.48 6.91 -10.97
CA GLU A 133 -25.00 5.54 -10.92
C GLU A 133 -25.05 5.03 -9.48
N TYR A 134 -24.04 5.38 -8.66
CA TYR A 134 -24.02 5.02 -7.24
C TYR A 134 -25.18 5.67 -6.48
N GLN A 135 -25.44 6.96 -6.74
CA GLN A 135 -26.55 7.68 -6.10
C GLN A 135 -27.92 7.10 -6.49
N THR A 136 -28.07 6.72 -7.76
CA THR A 136 -29.31 6.11 -8.27
C THR A 136 -29.54 4.71 -7.67
N MET A 137 -28.47 3.90 -7.60
CA MET A 137 -28.49 2.58 -6.97
C MET A 137 -28.86 2.69 -5.49
N ARG A 138 -28.24 3.62 -4.75
CA ARG A 138 -28.53 3.88 -3.34
C ARG A 138 -29.99 4.28 -3.13
N GLN A 139 -30.51 5.20 -3.94
CA GLN A 139 -31.90 5.66 -3.84
C GLN A 139 -32.89 4.50 -4.08
N THR A 140 -32.64 3.69 -5.10
CA THR A 140 -33.49 2.53 -5.46
C THR A 140 -33.46 1.46 -4.37
N LEU A 141 -32.30 1.20 -3.78
CA LEU A 141 -32.17 0.30 -2.65
C LEU A 141 -32.88 0.85 -1.40
N GLY A 142 -32.79 2.17 -1.17
CA GLY A 142 -33.49 2.83 -0.08
C GLY A 142 -35.01 2.66 -0.16
N THR A 143 -35.60 2.91 -1.34
CA THR A 143 -37.06 2.70 -1.54
C THR A 143 -37.44 1.24 -1.37
N TRP A 144 -36.65 0.31 -1.88
CA TRP A 144 -36.90 -1.12 -1.74
C TRP A 144 -36.84 -1.60 -0.28
N VAL A 145 -35.89 -1.08 0.51
CA VAL A 145 -35.75 -1.38 1.94
C VAL A 145 -36.96 -0.85 2.72
N LEU A 146 -37.44 0.36 2.38
CA LEU A 146 -38.66 0.94 2.95
C LEU A 146 -39.89 0.08 2.66
N ASP A 147 -40.07 -0.34 1.40
CA ASP A 147 -41.21 -1.16 0.98
C ASP A 147 -41.25 -2.53 1.68
N ARG A 148 -40.07 -3.08 2.01
CA ARG A 148 -39.92 -4.35 2.76
C ARG A 148 -40.05 -4.19 4.28
N GLY A 149 -40.18 -2.96 4.78
CA GLY A 149 -40.26 -2.65 6.21
C GLY A 149 -38.96 -2.93 6.98
N TRP A 150 -37.81 -2.94 6.32
CA TRP A 150 -36.50 -3.21 6.93
C TRP A 150 -35.91 -1.95 7.57
N ASN A 151 -36.59 -1.45 8.61
CA ASN A 151 -36.25 -0.17 9.23
C ASN A 151 -34.85 -0.11 9.84
N TRP A 152 -34.30 -1.25 10.29
CA TRP A 152 -32.95 -1.32 10.88
C TRP A 152 -31.84 -0.85 9.93
N LEU A 153 -32.00 -1.00 8.61
CA LEU A 153 -31.03 -0.54 7.61
C LEU A 153 -31.02 0.99 7.48
N LEU A 154 -32.11 1.64 7.87
CA LEU A 154 -32.29 3.09 7.81
C LEU A 154 -31.95 3.76 9.14
N GLU A 155 -31.56 2.97 10.15
CA GLU A 155 -31.03 3.49 11.41
C GLU A 155 -29.55 3.88 11.26
N THR A 156 -29.11 4.77 12.14
CA THR A 156 -27.73 5.23 12.18
C THR A 156 -26.81 4.09 12.60
N GLY A 157 -25.70 3.91 11.88
CA GLY A 157 -24.69 2.95 12.28
C GLY A 157 -23.95 3.40 13.55
N PRO A 158 -23.25 2.49 14.25
CA PRO A 158 -22.50 2.87 15.43
C PRO A 158 -21.29 3.75 15.05
N SER A 159 -20.98 4.74 15.91
CA SER A 159 -19.96 5.77 15.64
C SER A 159 -18.52 5.25 15.51
N TRP A 160 -18.25 4.01 15.93
CA TRP A 160 -16.95 3.36 15.72
C TRP A 160 -16.80 2.76 14.32
N LEU A 161 -17.89 2.57 13.58
CA LEU A 161 -17.92 1.97 12.24
C LEU A 161 -18.17 3.00 11.14
N VAL A 162 -19.10 3.92 11.39
CA VAL A 162 -19.53 4.94 10.43
C VAL A 162 -19.41 6.34 11.03
N SER A 163 -19.26 7.36 10.18
CA SER A 163 -19.26 8.75 10.64
C SER A 163 -20.66 9.13 11.12
N VAL A 164 -20.74 9.57 12.38
CA VAL A 164 -21.97 10.04 13.03
C VAL A 164 -21.68 11.42 13.62
N HIS A 165 -21.73 12.44 12.76
CA HIS A 165 -21.51 13.83 13.14
C HIS A 165 -22.72 14.69 12.75
N PRO A 166 -23.78 14.70 13.59
CA PRO A 166 -25.02 15.43 13.30
C PRO A 166 -24.81 16.93 13.09
N GLN A 167 -23.81 17.51 13.77
CA GLN A 167 -23.47 18.94 13.70
C GLN A 167 -22.94 19.36 12.32
N ARG A 168 -22.47 18.42 11.50
CA ARG A 168 -21.96 18.65 10.14
C ARG A 168 -22.84 18.03 9.06
N SER A 169 -24.02 17.51 9.43
CA SER A 169 -24.91 16.75 8.54
C SER A 169 -24.23 15.54 7.89
N GLU A 170 -23.19 14.99 8.51
CA GLU A 170 -22.47 13.80 8.06
C GLU A 170 -22.91 12.62 8.94
N VAL A 171 -24.09 12.07 8.64
CA VAL A 171 -24.65 10.92 9.36
C VAL A 171 -24.88 9.80 8.35
N PHE A 172 -24.08 8.74 8.46
CA PHE A 172 -24.24 7.56 7.62
C PHE A 172 -25.15 6.52 8.28
N LEU A 173 -26.01 5.92 7.46
CA LEU A 173 -26.91 4.84 7.84
C LEU A 173 -26.24 3.47 7.67
N TRP A 174 -26.87 2.42 8.20
CA TRP A 174 -26.46 1.04 7.89
C TRP A 174 -26.54 0.73 6.40
N LEU A 175 -27.59 1.24 5.72
CA LEU A 175 -27.73 1.15 4.27
C LEU A 175 -26.48 1.68 3.57
N ASP A 176 -26.02 2.87 4.00
CA ASP A 176 -24.82 3.48 3.43
C ASP A 176 -23.63 2.54 3.62
N PHE A 177 -23.36 2.09 4.84
CA PHE A 177 -22.22 1.18 5.09
C PHE A 177 -22.19 -0.02 4.13
N PHE A 178 -23.34 -0.66 3.89
CA PHE A 178 -23.42 -1.80 2.98
C PHE A 178 -23.30 -1.42 1.51
N THR A 179 -23.95 -0.35 1.05
CA THR A 179 -23.87 0.08 -0.36
C THR A 179 -22.47 0.53 -0.71
N ILE A 180 -21.85 1.28 0.19
CA ILE A 180 -20.48 1.78 0.10
C ILE A 180 -19.50 0.61 -0.01
N SER A 181 -19.53 -0.29 0.99
CA SER A 181 -18.60 -1.40 1.08
C SER A 181 -18.81 -2.37 -0.08
N GLY A 182 -20.07 -2.65 -0.44
CA GLY A 182 -20.42 -3.46 -1.59
C GLY A 182 -19.90 -2.87 -2.90
N PHE A 183 -20.00 -1.54 -3.08
CA PHE A 183 -19.50 -0.86 -4.27
C PHE A 183 -17.97 -0.94 -4.38
N MET A 184 -17.25 -0.71 -3.27
CA MET A 184 -15.78 -0.85 -3.23
C MET A 184 -15.34 -2.29 -3.53
N VAL A 185 -16.00 -3.28 -2.94
CA VAL A 185 -15.72 -4.71 -3.18
C VAL A 185 -16.04 -5.11 -4.62
N ALA A 186 -17.13 -4.60 -5.20
CA ALA A 186 -17.49 -4.86 -6.60
C ALA A 186 -16.40 -4.35 -7.56
N TRP A 187 -15.92 -3.12 -7.36
CA TRP A 187 -14.82 -2.56 -8.15
C TRP A 187 -13.50 -3.30 -7.92
N MET A 188 -13.21 -3.70 -6.68
CA MET A 188 -12.06 -4.55 -6.35
C MET A 188 -12.08 -5.85 -7.15
N ILE A 189 -13.19 -6.58 -7.15
CA ILE A 189 -13.33 -7.85 -7.89
C ILE A 189 -13.25 -7.59 -9.39
N ALA A 190 -13.99 -6.60 -9.92
CA ALA A 190 -14.04 -6.31 -11.34
C ALA A 190 -12.65 -5.96 -11.92
N LEU A 191 -11.91 -5.06 -11.24
CA LEU A 191 -10.56 -4.71 -11.68
C LEU A 191 -9.56 -5.84 -11.49
N THR A 192 -9.66 -6.59 -10.38
CA THR A 192 -8.78 -7.75 -10.18
C THR A 192 -9.00 -8.80 -11.26
N ALA A 193 -10.25 -9.09 -11.62
CA ALA A 193 -10.58 -10.03 -12.69
C ALA A 193 -10.09 -9.52 -14.06
N LEU A 194 -10.25 -8.23 -14.35
CA LEU A 194 -9.76 -7.61 -15.59
C LEU A 194 -8.23 -7.72 -15.69
N LEU A 195 -7.51 -7.32 -14.63
CA LEU A 195 -6.06 -7.40 -14.58
C LEU A 195 -5.56 -8.85 -14.63
N ALA A 196 -6.24 -9.78 -13.96
CA ALA A 196 -5.90 -11.20 -14.02
C ALA A 196 -6.06 -11.74 -15.45
N ALA A 197 -7.17 -11.41 -16.13
CA ALA A 197 -7.41 -11.85 -17.51
C ALA A 197 -6.37 -11.31 -18.49
N THR A 198 -5.92 -10.06 -18.34
CA THR A 198 -4.92 -9.45 -19.23
C THR A 198 -3.48 -9.87 -18.92
N THR A 199 -3.20 -10.35 -17.71
CA THR A 199 -1.85 -10.81 -17.30
C THR A 199 -1.68 -12.32 -17.39
N SER A 200 -2.76 -13.09 -17.48
CA SER A 200 -2.73 -14.54 -17.69
C SER A 200 -2.60 -14.97 -19.16
N ALA A 201 -2.64 -14.02 -20.10
CA ALA A 201 -2.44 -14.23 -21.54
C ALA A 201 -0.95 -14.07 -21.91
#